data_AF-A0A344U6T4-F1
#
_entry.id   AF-A0A344U6T4-F1
#
_cell.length_a   1.000
_cell.length_b   1.000
_cell.length_c   1.000
_cell.angle_alpha   90.00
_cell.angle_beta   90.00
_cell.angle_gamma   90.00
#
_symmetry.space_group_name_H-M   'P 1'
#
loop_
_entity.id
_entity.type
_entity.pdbx_description
1 polymer ?
#
loop_
_entity_poly.entity_id
_entity_poly.type
_entity_poly.pdbx_seq_one_letter_code
_entity_poly.pdbx_strand_id
1 'polypeptide(L)'
;MSVNIDLAFAVTGLADRRQAEDVVRAVQELLYDESLENQVSHGWSVDDAGAFFVSGESDHPLGITRFYLWQPHFEGLFAATVAGVAPAAAHEIRWGYPDEEY
;
A
#
# COMPACT_ATOMS: atom_id res chain seq x y z
N MET A 1 23.52 -1.89 -0.98
CA MET A 1 23.04 -0.96 -2.01
C MET A 1 21.63 -0.57 -1.60
N SER A 2 21.41 0.73 -1.45
CA SER A 2 20.09 1.33 -1.28
C SER A 2 19.61 1.84 -2.63
N VAL A 3 18.30 1.91 -2.81
CA VAL A 3 17.64 2.51 -3.97
C VAL A 3 16.56 3.46 -3.47
N ASN A 4 16.28 4.50 -4.24
CA ASN A 4 15.11 5.35 -4.01
C ASN A 4 13.93 4.76 -4.81
N ILE A 5 12.81 4.53 -4.14
CA ILE A 5 11.61 3.95 -4.75
C ILE A 5 10.38 4.74 -4.37
N ASP A 6 9.49 4.97 -5.33
CA ASP A 6 8.15 5.46 -5.04
C ASP A 6 7.24 4.26 -4.80
N LEU A 7 6.48 4.30 -3.72
CA LEU A 7 5.49 3.29 -3.38
C LEU A 7 4.10 3.86 -3.65
N ALA A 8 3.29 3.18 -4.43
CA ALA A 8 1.86 3.42 -4.50
C ALA A 8 1.09 2.10 -4.39
N PHE A 9 -0.08 2.12 -3.79
CA PHE A 9 -0.93 0.94 -3.71
C PHE A 9 -2.42 1.30 -3.82
N ALA A 10 -3.20 0.31 -4.23
CA ALA A 10 -4.64 0.38 -4.25
C ALA A 10 -5.26 -0.96 -3.81
N VAL A 11 -6.36 -0.89 -3.07
CA VAL A 11 -7.21 -2.02 -2.70
C VAL A 11 -8.64 -1.71 -3.16
N THR A 12 -9.21 -2.57 -3.99
CA THR A 12 -10.51 -2.39 -4.61
C THR A 12 -11.41 -3.60 -4.38
N GLY A 13 -12.71 -3.48 -4.71
CA GLY A 13 -13.67 -4.55 -4.47
C GLY A 13 -14.11 -4.66 -3.00
N LEU A 14 -14.07 -3.55 -2.26
CA LEU A 14 -14.52 -3.47 -0.88
C LEU A 14 -16.04 -3.36 -0.84
N ALA A 15 -16.68 -4.14 0.04
CA ALA A 15 -18.12 -4.29 0.11
C ALA A 15 -18.82 -3.05 0.68
N ASP A 16 -18.21 -2.40 1.66
CA ASP A 16 -18.78 -1.24 2.33
C ASP A 16 -17.71 -0.36 2.99
N ARG A 17 -18.17 0.79 3.50
CA ARG A 17 -17.33 1.75 4.23
C ARG A 17 -16.60 1.13 5.42
N ARG A 18 -17.25 0.25 6.18
CA ARG A 18 -16.65 -0.34 7.38
C ARG A 18 -15.48 -1.24 6.99
N GLN A 19 -15.63 -2.03 5.95
CA GLN A 19 -14.54 -2.83 5.41
C GLN A 19 -13.40 -1.96 4.91
N ALA A 20 -13.68 -0.82 4.27
CA ALA A 20 -12.64 0.12 3.85
C ALA A 20 -11.89 0.76 5.04
N GLU A 21 -12.61 1.16 6.10
CA GLU A 21 -12.00 1.66 7.34
C GLU A 21 -11.15 0.58 8.04
N ASP A 22 -11.61 -0.68 8.06
CA ASP A 22 -10.85 -1.79 8.63
C ASP A 22 -9.58 -2.09 7.80
N VAL A 23 -9.63 -1.99 6.47
CA VAL A 23 -8.45 -2.12 5.60
C VAL A 23 -7.47 -0.96 5.83
N VAL A 24 -7.95 0.28 5.95
CA VAL A 24 -7.08 1.43 6.27
C VAL A 24 -6.33 1.20 7.58
N ARG A 25 -7.02 0.76 8.64
CA ARG A 25 -6.36 0.47 9.92
C ARG A 25 -5.32 -0.63 9.80
N ALA A 26 -5.64 -1.72 9.09
CA ALA A 26 -4.71 -2.83 8.93
C ALA A 26 -3.47 -2.44 8.10
N VAL A 27 -3.65 -1.62 7.06
CA VAL A 27 -2.53 -1.05 6.29
C VAL A 27 -1.72 -0.07 7.15
N GLN A 28 -2.37 0.74 7.99
CA GLN A 28 -1.68 1.65 8.90
C GLN A 28 -0.77 0.88 9.88
N GLU A 29 -1.25 -0.23 10.44
CA GLU A 29 -0.46 -1.10 11.32
C GLU A 29 0.74 -1.72 10.57
N LEU A 30 0.54 -2.21 9.34
CA LEU A 30 1.63 -2.70 8.50
C LEU A 30 2.69 -1.62 8.21
N LEU A 31 2.25 -0.41 7.86
CA LEU A 31 3.17 0.71 7.59
C LEU A 31 3.94 1.10 8.86
N TYR A 32 3.31 1.03 10.03
CA TYR A 32 3.99 1.25 11.31
C TYR A 32 5.07 0.18 11.58
N ASP A 33 4.75 -1.10 11.39
CA ASP A 33 5.70 -2.20 11.59
C ASP A 33 6.91 -2.10 10.64
N GLU A 34 6.69 -1.58 9.43
CA GLU A 34 7.72 -1.33 8.42
C GLU A 34 8.40 0.05 8.56
N SER A 35 8.05 0.85 9.58
CA SER A 35 8.60 2.20 9.83
C SER A 35 8.37 3.20 8.67
N LEU A 36 7.21 3.09 8.02
CA LEU A 36 6.74 3.89 6.88
C LEU A 36 5.53 4.79 7.21
N GLU A 37 5.06 4.81 8.46
CA GLU A 37 3.80 5.45 8.87
C GLU A 37 3.74 6.95 8.62
N ASN A 38 4.90 7.63 8.63
CA ASN A 38 5.03 9.06 8.36
C ASN A 38 5.58 9.36 6.96
N GLN A 39 5.73 8.33 6.12
CA GLN A 39 6.28 8.46 4.77
C GLN A 39 5.24 8.14 3.69
N VAL A 40 4.11 7.54 4.07
CA VAL A 40 3.07 7.06 3.15
C VAL A 40 1.71 7.59 3.58
N SER A 41 1.21 8.55 2.80
CA SER A 41 -0.16 9.05 2.92
C SER A 41 -1.14 8.02 2.36
N HIS A 42 -2.18 7.68 3.11
CA HIS A 42 -3.17 6.69 2.70
C HIS A 42 -4.55 6.98 3.28
N GLY A 43 -5.58 6.47 2.62
CA GLY A 43 -6.96 6.62 3.05
C GLY A 43 -7.93 5.82 2.18
N TRP A 44 -9.21 5.95 2.48
CA TRP A 44 -10.27 5.37 1.66
C TRP A 44 -11.06 6.45 0.94
N SER A 45 -11.61 6.09 -0.20
CA SER A 45 -12.53 6.93 -0.97
C SER A 45 -13.56 6.06 -1.69
N VAL A 46 -14.48 6.71 -2.39
CA VAL A 46 -15.49 6.08 -3.23
C VAL A 46 -15.25 6.54 -4.67
N ASP A 47 -15.25 5.62 -5.62
CA ASP A 47 -15.11 5.96 -7.03
C ASP A 47 -16.42 6.53 -7.63
N ASP A 48 -16.37 6.95 -8.89
CA ASP A 48 -17.54 7.49 -9.60
C ASP A 48 -18.68 6.47 -9.75
N ALA A 49 -18.40 5.18 -9.63
CA ALA A 49 -19.38 4.09 -9.69
C ALA A 49 -19.98 3.76 -8.32
N GLY A 50 -19.52 4.41 -7.25
CA GLY A 50 -19.97 4.15 -5.88
C GLY A 50 -19.23 3.00 -5.17
N ALA A 51 -18.14 2.48 -5.74
CA ALA A 51 -17.35 1.42 -5.14
C ALA A 51 -16.30 1.98 -4.18
N PHE A 52 -16.16 1.33 -3.02
CA PHE A 52 -15.16 1.69 -2.02
C PHE A 52 -13.78 1.18 -2.44
N PHE A 53 -12.78 2.03 -2.27
CA PHE A 53 -11.38 1.66 -2.46
C PHE A 53 -10.50 2.32 -1.39
N VAL A 54 -9.35 1.69 -1.14
CA VAL A 54 -8.27 2.23 -0.31
C VAL A 54 -7.09 2.47 -1.22
N SER A 55 -6.41 3.60 -1.05
CA SER A 55 -5.19 3.90 -1.79
C SER A 55 -4.20 4.62 -0.89
N GLY A 56 -2.93 4.50 -1.24
CA GLY A 56 -1.87 5.28 -0.61
C GLY A 56 -0.65 5.41 -1.50
N GLU A 57 0.13 6.44 -1.24
CA GLU A 57 1.37 6.71 -1.94
C GLU A 57 2.42 7.29 -0.99
N SER A 58 3.68 7.05 -1.30
CA SER A 58 4.79 7.67 -0.58
C SER A 58 4.85 9.17 -0.90
N ASP A 59 4.96 10.01 0.14
CA ASP A 59 5.02 11.46 -0.02
C ASP A 59 6.32 11.91 -0.73
N HIS A 60 7.38 11.10 -0.58
CA HIS A 60 8.70 11.27 -1.17
C HIS A 60 9.31 9.89 -1.47
N PRO A 61 10.32 9.80 -2.36
CA PRO A 61 11.00 8.53 -2.63
C PRO A 61 11.58 7.91 -1.36
N LEU A 62 11.29 6.62 -1.15
CA LEU A 62 11.72 5.84 0.01
C LEU A 62 13.14 5.29 -0.21
N GLY A 63 14.03 5.53 0.74
CA GLY A 63 15.39 4.98 0.71
C GLY A 63 15.45 3.56 1.26
N ILE A 64 15.28 2.54 0.41
CA ILE A 64 15.24 1.14 0.86
C ILE A 64 16.56 0.42 0.61
N THR A 65 17.13 -0.15 1.67
CA THR A 65 18.32 -1.02 1.57
C THR A 65 17.93 -2.44 1.20
N ARG A 66 18.65 -3.05 0.24
CA ARG A 66 18.36 -4.41 -0.25
C ARG A 66 16.90 -4.57 -0.73
N PHE A 67 16.42 -3.60 -1.52
CA PHE A 67 15.06 -3.59 -2.05
C PHE A 67 14.63 -4.91 -2.70
N TYR A 68 15.52 -5.59 -3.44
CA TYR A 68 15.25 -6.90 -4.03
C TYR A 68 14.84 -8.01 -3.04
N LEU A 69 15.17 -7.87 -1.74
CA LEU A 69 14.69 -8.76 -0.67
C LEU A 69 13.46 -8.18 0.03
N TRP A 70 13.44 -6.87 0.23
CA TRP A 70 12.39 -6.18 0.95
C TRP A 70 11.08 -6.10 0.16
N GLN A 71 11.14 -5.83 -1.14
CA GLN A 71 9.99 -5.76 -2.03
C GLN A 71 9.09 -7.00 -1.97
N PRO A 72 9.56 -8.24 -2.25
CA PRO A 72 8.71 -9.41 -2.19
C PRO A 72 8.21 -9.73 -0.77
N HIS A 73 8.96 -9.34 0.26
CA HIS A 73 8.53 -9.46 1.65
C HIS A 73 7.35 -8.53 1.94
N PHE A 74 7.47 -7.25 1.59
CA PHE A 74 6.43 -6.24 1.76
C PHE A 74 5.18 -6.58 0.95
N GLU A 75 5.33 -6.99 -0.31
CA GLU A 75 4.20 -7.44 -1.15
C GLU A 75 3.45 -8.61 -0.51
N GLY A 76 4.18 -9.58 0.06
CA GLY A 76 3.59 -10.71 0.78
C GLY A 76 2.85 -10.30 2.05
N LEU A 77 3.44 -9.41 2.85
CA LEU A 77 2.78 -8.87 4.04
C LEU A 77 1.53 -8.08 3.68
N PHE A 78 1.60 -7.20 2.68
CA PHE A 78 0.46 -6.41 2.21
C PHE A 78 -0.69 -7.31 1.72
N ALA A 79 -0.38 -8.32 0.92
CA ALA A 79 -1.36 -9.28 0.45
C ALA A 79 -2.04 -10.03 1.61
N ALA A 80 -1.27 -10.47 2.61
CA ALA A 80 -1.79 -11.16 3.79
C ALA A 80 -2.67 -10.22 4.65
N THR A 81 -2.25 -8.98 4.84
CA THR A 81 -2.99 -7.94 5.57
C THR A 81 -4.34 -7.67 4.90
N VAL A 82 -4.37 -7.46 3.58
CA VAL A 82 -5.62 -7.26 2.84
C VAL A 82 -6.51 -8.49 2.92
N ALA A 83 -5.97 -9.69 2.70
CA ALA A 83 -6.74 -10.93 2.73
C ALA A 83 -7.34 -11.24 4.12
N GLY A 84 -6.67 -10.81 5.20
CA GLY A 84 -7.16 -10.98 6.57
C GLY A 84 -8.42 -10.18 6.89
N VAL A 85 -8.63 -9.05 6.20
CA VAL A 85 -9.76 -8.13 6.43
C VAL A 85 -10.81 -8.21 5.33
N ALA A 86 -10.35 -8.30 4.08
CA ALA A 86 -11.16 -8.27 2.88
C ALA A 86 -10.70 -9.36 1.89
N PRO A 87 -11.03 -10.65 2.14
CA PRO A 87 -10.53 -11.76 1.32
C PRO A 87 -11.01 -11.76 -0.13
N ALA A 88 -12.07 -11.02 -0.44
CA ALA A 88 -12.60 -10.85 -1.79
C ALA A 88 -12.04 -9.59 -2.50
N ALA A 89 -11.26 -8.75 -1.81
CA ALA A 89 -10.71 -7.53 -2.37
C ALA A 89 -9.52 -7.84 -3.29
N ALA A 90 -9.42 -7.06 -4.36
CA ALA A 90 -8.23 -7.03 -5.20
C ALA A 90 -7.25 -6.00 -4.63
N HIS A 91 -5.96 -6.26 -4.76
CA HIS A 91 -4.91 -5.34 -4.37
C HIS A 91 -3.85 -5.21 -5.45
N GLU A 92 -3.25 -4.03 -5.54
CA GLU A 92 -2.18 -3.71 -6.47
C GLU A 92 -1.15 -2.85 -5.75
N ILE A 93 0.14 -3.16 -5.95
CA ILE A 93 1.27 -2.31 -5.57
C ILE A 93 1.99 -1.89 -6.85
N ARG A 94 2.34 -0.60 -6.93
CA ARG A 94 3.09 0.01 -8.02
C ARG A 94 4.38 0.59 -7.44
N TRP A 95 5.49 0.28 -8.10
CA TRP A 95 6.82 0.76 -7.73
C TRP A 95 7.33 1.72 -8.81
N GLY A 96 7.68 2.95 -8.41
CA GLY A 96 8.40 3.90 -9.25
C GLY A 96 9.89 3.87 -8.96
N TYR A 97 10.72 4.10 -9.99
CA TYR A 97 12.18 4.08 -9.90
C TYR A 97 12.75 5.44 -10.33
N PRO A 98 12.61 6.48 -9.48
CA PRO A 98 12.99 7.86 -9.85
C PRO A 98 14.46 8.01 -10.22
N ASP A 99 15.34 7.11 -9.75
CA ASP A 99 16.77 7.11 -10.10
C ASP A 99 17.05 6.58 -11.53
N GLU A 100 16.11 5.85 -12.14
CA GLU A 100 16.24 5.26 -13.48
C GLU A 100 15.52 6.08 -14.58
N GLU A 101 14.69 7.04 -14.19
CA GLU A 101 14.02 7.98 -15.09
C GLU A 101 14.97 9.12 -15.49
N TYR A 102 15.87 8.87 -16.45
CA TYR A 102 16.77 9.88 -17.02
C TYR A 102 16.80 9.85 -18.56
#